data_AF-A0AAQ3UR93-F1
#
_entry.id   AF-A0AAQ3UR93-F1
#
_cell.length_a   1.000
_cell.length_b   1.000
_cell.length_c   1.000
_cell.angle_alpha   90.00
_cell.angle_beta   90.00
_cell.angle_gamma   90.00
#
_symmetry.space_group_name_H-M   'P 1'
#
loop_
_entity.id
_entity.type
_entity.pdbx_description
1 polymer ?
#
loop_
_entity_poly.entity_id
_entity_poly.type
_entity_poly.pdbx_seq_one_letter_code
_entity_poly.pdbx_strand_id
1 'polypeptide(L)'
;MEADRKAMANQVNVPADLPFQSRTTYRIRNKVIYCLDGARIGIQYETFFAGEPCEIFHCVLESKSFLEKMTVIEHTLPFFLPIRELESDLLSSNAIKFIDHLEEILQAYIDRREQVRLIKELYGNQIGELFHSLPYNVIEFALEDFECLPLSSKVTVSIRYSDLLQTLPSQARVLAWPFGSSKRISTRSSSASASQPVPFRLSYAEEALKTMCLPEAYADIVLDLPHALKRIFSSATVTES
;
A
#
# COMPACT_ATOMS: atom_id res chain seq x y z
N MET A 1 10.84 -54.14 -46.35
CA MET A 1 10.90 -52.69 -46.60
C MET A 1 10.03 -52.07 -45.50
N GLU A 2 10.51 -52.01 -44.26
CA GLU A 2 11.19 -50.84 -43.66
C GLU A 2 10.44 -49.55 -44.03
N ALA A 3 9.78 -48.84 -43.11
CA ALA A 3 10.40 -48.28 -41.93
C ALA A 3 9.49 -48.25 -40.68
N ASP A 4 10.12 -48.64 -39.58
CA ASP A 4 9.76 -48.41 -38.18
C ASP A 4 10.62 -47.23 -37.64
N ARG A 5 10.28 -46.72 -36.44
CA ARG A 5 10.95 -45.70 -35.58
C ARG A 5 10.26 -44.33 -35.58
N LYS A 6 9.83 -43.74 -34.45
CA LYS A 6 10.00 -43.96 -32.99
C LYS A 6 8.85 -43.19 -32.29
N ALA A 7 8.13 -43.74 -31.32
CA ALA A 7 8.42 -43.73 -29.86
C ALA A 7 8.67 -42.31 -29.30
N MET A 8 8.07 -41.82 -28.20
CA MET A 8 7.47 -42.51 -27.05
C MET A 8 6.78 -41.49 -26.10
N ALA A 9 5.91 -42.03 -25.24
CA ALA A 9 5.60 -41.65 -23.85
C ALA A 9 4.91 -40.29 -23.56
N ASN A 10 3.65 -40.26 -23.09
CA ASN A 10 3.12 -40.53 -21.73
C ASN A 10 3.53 -39.51 -20.65
N GLN A 11 2.52 -39.16 -19.82
CA GLN A 11 2.52 -38.30 -18.61
C GLN A 11 2.29 -36.80 -18.94
N VAL A 12 1.36 -36.05 -18.34
CA VAL A 12 0.65 -36.13 -17.06
C VAL A 12 -0.75 -35.52 -17.29
N ASN A 13 -1.81 -36.18 -16.82
CA ASN A 13 -3.13 -35.57 -16.67
C ASN A 13 -3.01 -34.44 -15.62
N VAL A 14 -2.79 -33.21 -16.08
CA VAL A 14 -3.10 -32.02 -15.28
C VAL A 14 -4.63 -31.91 -15.30
N PRO A 15 -5.31 -31.77 -14.14
CA PRO A 15 -6.72 -31.43 -14.15
C PRO A 15 -6.82 -30.06 -14.81
N ALA A 16 -7.32 -30.03 -16.04
CA ALA A 16 -7.74 -28.79 -16.67
C ALA A 16 -8.77 -28.15 -15.73
N ASP A 17 -8.49 -26.91 -15.34
CA ASP A 17 -9.43 -26.04 -14.65
C ASP A 17 -10.83 -26.25 -15.23
N LEU A 18 -11.79 -26.55 -14.36
CA LEU A 18 -13.20 -26.62 -14.73
C LEU A 18 -13.54 -25.39 -15.55
N PRO A 19 -13.87 -25.52 -16.84
CA PRO A 19 -14.31 -24.38 -17.61
C PRO A 19 -15.72 -24.10 -17.09
N PHE A 20 -15.84 -23.12 -16.20
CA PHE A 20 -17.09 -22.39 -16.12
C PHE A 20 -17.43 -22.00 -17.56
N GLN A 21 -18.48 -22.60 -18.12
CA GLN A 21 -18.99 -22.31 -19.46
C GLN A 21 -19.60 -20.89 -19.53
N SER A 22 -19.00 -19.91 -18.86
CA SER A 22 -19.33 -18.50 -19.00
C SER A 22 -18.64 -17.99 -20.26
N ARG A 23 -19.42 -17.71 -21.30
CA ARG A 23 -18.92 -17.11 -22.54
C ARG A 23 -18.50 -15.66 -22.22
N THR A 24 -17.20 -15.39 -22.09
CA THR A 24 -16.67 -14.04 -21.86
C THR A 24 -17.37 -13.06 -22.78
N THR A 25 -18.12 -12.13 -22.21
CA THR A 25 -19.05 -11.31 -22.99
C THR A 25 -18.37 -10.01 -23.39
N TYR A 26 -17.58 -9.41 -22.49
CA TYR A 26 -16.84 -8.18 -22.75
C TYR A 26 -15.53 -8.11 -21.93
N ARG A 27 -14.43 -7.65 -22.54
CA ARG A 27 -13.19 -7.27 -21.85
C ARG A 27 -12.92 -5.79 -22.08
N ILE A 28 -12.76 -5.05 -21.00
CA ILE A 28 -12.54 -3.60 -21.02
C ILE A 28 -11.32 -3.33 -20.15
N ARG A 29 -10.17 -3.05 -20.78
CA ARG A 29 -8.88 -2.87 -20.10
C ARG A 29 -8.58 -4.05 -19.16
N ASN A 30 -8.58 -3.79 -17.86
CA ASN A 30 -8.24 -4.72 -16.80
C ASN A 30 -9.50 -5.38 -16.18
N LYS A 31 -10.65 -5.22 -16.82
CA LYS A 31 -11.92 -5.79 -16.38
C LYS A 31 -12.45 -6.79 -17.39
N VAL A 32 -12.94 -7.93 -16.90
CA VAL A 32 -13.63 -8.93 -17.70
C VAL A 32 -15.03 -9.11 -17.16
N ILE A 33 -16.03 -8.99 -18.02
CA ILE A 33 -17.46 -9.13 -17.68
C ILE A 33 -17.99 -10.40 -18.34
N TYR A 34 -18.61 -11.24 -17.53
CA TYR A 34 -19.18 -12.51 -17.94
C TYR A 34 -20.65 -12.59 -17.53
N CYS A 35 -21.51 -12.99 -18.47
CA CYS A 35 -22.88 -13.36 -18.17
C CYS A 35 -22.89 -14.72 -17.46
N LEU A 36 -23.57 -14.78 -16.32
CA LEU A 36 -23.78 -16.00 -15.55
C LEU A 36 -25.22 -16.50 -15.71
N ASP A 37 -25.49 -17.73 -15.28
CA ASP A 37 -26.85 -18.26 -15.27
C ASP A 37 -27.75 -17.47 -14.32
N GLY A 38 -28.97 -17.17 -14.77
CA GLY A 38 -29.91 -16.29 -14.08
C GLY A 38 -29.68 -14.81 -14.42
N ALA A 39 -30.35 -13.90 -13.73
CA ALA A 39 -30.15 -12.46 -13.88
C ALA A 39 -28.89 -11.99 -13.14
N ARG A 40 -27.75 -12.65 -13.42
CA ARG A 40 -26.46 -12.46 -12.75
C ARG A 40 -25.36 -12.08 -13.73
N ILE A 41 -24.52 -11.15 -13.30
CA ILE A 41 -23.36 -10.67 -14.05
C ILE A 41 -22.16 -10.83 -13.14
N GLY A 42 -21.15 -11.54 -13.61
CA GLY A 42 -19.87 -11.59 -12.92
C GLY A 42 -18.85 -10.66 -13.56
N ILE A 43 -18.00 -10.12 -12.71
CA ILE A 43 -16.96 -9.17 -13.05
C ILE A 43 -15.66 -9.67 -12.43
N GLN A 44 -14.60 -9.62 -13.22
CA GLN A 44 -13.24 -9.89 -12.82
C GLN A 44 -12.43 -8.60 -12.97
N TYR A 45 -11.69 -8.24 -11.94
CA TYR A 45 -10.79 -7.10 -11.89
C TYR A 45 -9.36 -7.62 -11.82
N GLU A 46 -8.57 -7.33 -12.83
CA GLU A 46 -7.13 -7.57 -12.84
C GLU A 46 -6.44 -6.31 -12.32
N THR A 47 -5.49 -6.48 -11.40
CA THR A 47 -4.70 -5.36 -10.87
C THR A 47 -3.24 -5.51 -11.27
N PHE A 48 -2.53 -4.39 -11.34
CA PHE A 48 -1.14 -4.36 -11.82
C PHE A 48 -0.30 -3.44 -10.95
N PHE A 49 0.98 -3.72 -10.82
CA PHE A 49 1.93 -2.79 -10.21
C PHE A 49 3.21 -2.75 -11.05
N ALA A 50 3.63 -1.55 -11.44
CA ALA A 50 4.79 -1.35 -12.32
C ALA A 50 4.75 -2.18 -13.63
N GLY A 51 3.54 -2.45 -14.16
CA GLY A 51 3.32 -3.25 -15.36
C GLY A 51 3.21 -4.76 -15.14
N GLU A 52 3.53 -5.24 -13.94
CA GLU A 52 3.42 -6.65 -13.57
C GLU A 52 2.02 -6.96 -13.00
N PRO A 53 1.42 -8.12 -13.35
CA PRO A 53 0.13 -8.52 -12.81
C PRO A 53 0.22 -8.85 -11.32
N CYS A 54 -0.75 -8.36 -10.55
CA CYS A 54 -0.93 -8.67 -9.14
C CYS A 54 -2.13 -9.61 -8.97
N GLU A 55 -2.97 -9.39 -7.96
CA GLU A 55 -4.15 -10.21 -7.70
C GLU A 55 -5.32 -9.89 -8.63
N ILE A 56 -6.15 -10.91 -8.78
CA ILE A 56 -7.41 -10.85 -9.50
C ILE A 56 -8.54 -10.90 -8.49
N PHE A 57 -9.43 -9.91 -8.54
CA PHE A 57 -10.63 -9.85 -7.72
C PHE A 57 -11.88 -10.17 -8.53
N HIS A 58 -12.86 -10.77 -7.87
CA HIS A 58 -14.12 -11.14 -8.49
C HIS A 58 -15.29 -10.50 -7.73
N CYS A 59 -16.32 -10.12 -8.47
CA CYS A 59 -17.56 -9.58 -7.95
C CYS A 59 -18.72 -10.09 -8.80
N VAL A 60 -19.76 -10.60 -8.16
CA VAL A 60 -20.99 -11.05 -8.83
C VAL A 60 -22.12 -10.14 -8.41
N LEU A 61 -22.76 -9.55 -9.43
CA LEU A 61 -23.92 -8.71 -9.30
C LEU A 61 -25.17 -9.51 -9.69
N GLU A 62 -26.22 -9.38 -8.90
CA GLU A 62 -27.52 -10.00 -9.16
C GLU A 62 -28.62 -8.95 -9.17
N SER A 63 -29.59 -9.12 -10.08
CA SER A 63 -30.88 -8.45 -10.03
C SER A 63 -31.98 -9.50 -9.91
N LYS A 64 -32.66 -9.55 -8.76
CA LYS A 64 -33.72 -10.53 -8.49
C LYS A 64 -35.02 -10.24 -9.24
N SER A 65 -35.22 -8.99 -9.66
CA SER A 65 -36.38 -8.56 -10.44
C SER A 65 -36.08 -7.23 -11.14
N PHE A 66 -36.79 -6.91 -12.22
CA PHE A 66 -36.70 -5.61 -12.91
C PHE A 66 -37.05 -4.41 -12.01
N LEU A 67 -37.76 -4.64 -10.89
CA LEU A 67 -38.08 -3.63 -9.87
C LEU A 67 -37.05 -3.58 -8.73
N GLU A 68 -36.19 -4.58 -8.62
CA GLU A 68 -35.26 -4.72 -7.51
C GLU A 68 -33.87 -4.21 -7.91
N LYS A 69 -33.26 -3.43 -7.01
CA LYS A 69 -31.92 -2.86 -7.26
C LYS A 69 -30.91 -3.97 -7.47
N MET A 70 -29.94 -3.72 -8.35
CA MET A 70 -28.80 -4.61 -8.53
C MET A 70 -27.95 -4.61 -7.24
N THR A 71 -27.55 -5.78 -6.78
CA THR A 71 -26.80 -5.95 -5.51
C THR A 71 -25.59 -6.86 -5.71
N VAL A 72 -24.57 -6.71 -4.87
CA VAL A 72 -23.42 -7.61 -4.83
C VAL A 72 -23.77 -8.85 -4.00
N ILE A 73 -23.71 -10.04 -4.60
CA ILE A 73 -24.06 -11.30 -3.92
C ILE A 73 -22.84 -12.12 -3.49
N GLU A 74 -21.78 -12.12 -4.29
CA GLU A 74 -20.56 -12.89 -4.06
C GLU A 74 -19.36 -12.06 -4.51
N HIS A 75 -18.27 -12.07 -3.74
CA HIS A 75 -17.06 -11.36 -4.11
C HIS A 75 -15.83 -11.90 -3.40
N THR A 76 -14.65 -11.64 -3.97
CA THR A 76 -13.35 -11.85 -3.32
C THR A 76 -12.70 -10.52 -2.88
N LEU A 77 -13.46 -9.42 -2.95
CA LEU A 77 -13.00 -8.08 -2.59
C LEU A 77 -12.58 -8.00 -1.11
N PRO A 78 -11.53 -7.22 -0.77
CA PRO A 78 -11.10 -7.05 0.61
C PRO A 78 -12.21 -6.51 1.51
N PHE A 79 -12.35 -7.09 2.71
CA PHE A 79 -13.48 -6.80 3.61
C PHE A 79 -13.54 -5.36 4.14
N PHE A 80 -12.42 -4.64 4.12
CA PHE A 80 -12.36 -3.24 4.54
C PHE A 80 -12.87 -2.27 3.47
N LEU A 81 -13.19 -2.76 2.26
CA LEU A 81 -13.77 -1.92 1.22
C LEU A 81 -15.24 -1.59 1.55
N PRO A 82 -15.69 -0.34 1.31
CA PRO A 82 -17.03 0.12 1.65
C PRO A 82 -18.09 -0.36 0.64
N ILE A 83 -18.15 -1.66 0.35
CA ILE A 83 -18.97 -2.24 -0.74
C ILE A 83 -20.45 -1.86 -0.62
N ARG A 84 -20.99 -1.83 0.61
CA ARG A 84 -22.41 -1.48 0.85
C ARG A 84 -22.72 -0.03 0.52
N GLU A 85 -21.78 0.88 0.81
CA GLU A 85 -21.91 2.30 0.49
C GLU A 85 -21.82 2.48 -1.03
N LEU A 86 -20.85 1.83 -1.67
CA LEU A 86 -20.70 1.83 -3.13
C LEU A 86 -21.93 1.27 -3.86
N GLU A 87 -22.52 0.19 -3.34
CA GLU A 87 -23.76 -0.38 -3.88
C GLU A 87 -24.92 0.63 -3.77
N SER A 88 -25.11 1.21 -2.59
CA SER A 88 -26.18 2.20 -2.36
C SER A 88 -26.05 3.39 -3.30
N ASP A 89 -24.84 3.93 -3.46
CA ASP A 89 -24.61 5.19 -4.16
C ASP A 89 -24.50 5.01 -5.68
N LEU A 90 -23.86 3.93 -6.13
CA LEU A 90 -23.50 3.74 -7.54
C LEU A 90 -24.32 2.65 -8.23
N LEU A 91 -24.57 1.49 -7.62
CA LEU A 91 -25.36 0.43 -8.29
C LEU A 91 -26.82 0.82 -8.47
N SER A 92 -27.36 1.64 -7.57
CA SER A 92 -28.73 2.16 -7.69
C SER A 92 -28.90 3.15 -8.84
N SER A 93 -27.82 3.76 -9.33
CA SER A 93 -27.84 4.79 -10.36
C SER A 93 -27.23 4.34 -11.68
N ASN A 94 -26.04 3.74 -11.66
CA ASN A 94 -25.31 3.31 -12.85
C ASN A 94 -24.28 2.21 -12.51
N ALA A 95 -24.55 0.98 -12.96
CA ALA A 95 -23.68 -0.17 -12.75
C ALA A 95 -22.26 0.03 -13.31
N ILE A 96 -22.10 0.75 -14.42
CA ILE A 96 -20.77 1.02 -15.00
C ILE A 96 -19.95 1.90 -14.06
N LYS A 97 -20.57 2.93 -13.44
CA LYS A 97 -19.87 3.77 -12.46
C LYS A 97 -19.42 2.99 -11.23
N PHE A 98 -20.25 2.08 -10.75
CA PHE A 98 -19.85 1.17 -9.66
C PHE A 98 -18.65 0.32 -10.07
N ILE A 99 -18.71 -0.29 -11.25
CA ILE A 99 -17.65 -1.16 -11.77
C ILE A 99 -16.34 -0.40 -11.90
N ASP A 100 -16.34 0.77 -12.51
CA ASP A 100 -15.14 1.60 -12.73
C ASP A 100 -14.58 2.11 -11.39
N HIS A 101 -15.44 2.59 -10.49
CA HIS A 101 -14.98 3.12 -9.21
C HIS A 101 -14.38 2.03 -8.30
N LEU A 102 -14.95 0.82 -8.32
CA LEU A 102 -14.40 -0.30 -7.57
C LEU A 102 -13.03 -0.72 -8.12
N GLU A 103 -12.82 -0.70 -9.44
CA GLU A 103 -11.51 -0.92 -10.06
C GLU A 103 -10.48 0.11 -9.56
N GLU A 104 -10.83 1.39 -9.54
CA GLU A 104 -9.93 2.46 -9.08
C GLU A 104 -9.52 2.26 -7.61
N ILE A 105 -10.47 1.92 -6.73
CA ILE A 105 -10.18 1.62 -5.32
C ILE A 105 -9.24 0.42 -5.18
N LEU A 106 -9.51 -0.67 -5.93
CA LEU A 106 -8.67 -1.87 -5.90
C LEU A 106 -7.25 -1.57 -6.39
N GLN A 107 -7.12 -0.83 -7.49
CA GLN A 107 -5.83 -0.46 -8.05
C GLN A 107 -5.04 0.42 -7.07
N ALA A 108 -5.66 1.44 -6.46
CA ALA A 108 -5.01 2.28 -5.46
C ALA A 108 -4.63 1.54 -4.17
N TYR A 109 -5.40 0.52 -3.76
CA TYR A 109 -5.03 -0.38 -2.68
C TYR A 109 -3.76 -1.18 -3.02
N ILE A 110 -3.71 -1.78 -4.22
CA ILE A 110 -2.54 -2.54 -4.68
C ILE A 110 -1.31 -1.64 -4.79
N ASP A 111 -1.45 -0.45 -5.37
CA ASP A 111 -0.33 0.50 -5.49
C ASP A 111 0.30 0.83 -4.14
N ARG A 112 -0.52 1.13 -3.13
CA ARG A 112 -0.02 1.43 -1.77
C ARG A 112 0.64 0.22 -1.11
N ARG A 113 0.03 -0.95 -1.23
CA ARG A 113 0.57 -2.18 -0.65
C ARG A 113 1.89 -2.57 -1.29
N GLU A 114 1.97 -2.56 -2.61
CA GLU A 114 3.17 -2.94 -3.34
C GLU A 114 4.30 -1.93 -3.15
N GLN A 115 4.00 -0.63 -3.02
CA GLN A 115 4.98 0.37 -2.59
C GLN A 115 5.58 0.02 -1.21
N VAL A 116 4.75 -0.40 -0.24
CA VAL A 116 5.23 -0.83 1.09
C VAL A 116 6.05 -2.12 1.01
N ARG A 117 5.63 -3.08 0.18
CA ARG A 117 6.40 -4.31 -0.06
C ARG A 117 7.79 -3.97 -0.65
N LEU A 118 7.83 -3.05 -1.61
CA LEU A 118 9.05 -2.68 -2.31
C LEU A 118 10.05 -1.95 -1.40
N ILE A 119 9.62 -1.03 -0.54
CA ILE A 119 10.55 -0.42 0.43
C ILE A 119 11.14 -1.43 1.40
N LYS A 120 10.35 -2.44 1.80
CA LYS A 120 10.83 -3.50 2.69
C LYS A 120 11.84 -4.40 1.98
N GLU A 121 11.63 -4.67 0.70
CA GLU A 121 12.54 -5.44 -0.14
C GLU A 121 13.85 -4.70 -0.40
N LEU A 122 13.79 -3.41 -0.74
CA LEU A 122 14.96 -2.61 -1.11
C LEU A 122 15.75 -2.08 0.09
N TYR A 123 15.06 -1.70 1.16
CA TYR A 123 15.63 -0.95 2.30
C TYR A 123 15.34 -1.57 3.65
N GLY A 124 14.91 -2.84 3.71
CA GLY A 124 14.49 -3.50 4.94
C GLY A 124 15.56 -3.58 6.04
N ASN A 125 16.83 -3.40 5.71
CA ASN A 125 17.93 -3.32 6.68
C ASN A 125 18.07 -1.93 7.34
N GLN A 126 17.47 -0.89 6.75
CA GLN A 126 17.47 0.49 7.25
C GLN A 126 16.11 0.88 7.83
N ILE A 127 15.11 0.01 7.69
CA ILE A 127 13.75 0.23 8.20
C ILE A 127 13.59 -0.63 9.44
N GLY A 128 13.28 0.03 10.56
CA GLY A 128 12.95 -0.62 11.82
C GLY A 128 11.53 -1.20 11.82
N GLU A 129 10.82 -1.00 12.93
CA GLU A 129 9.41 -1.38 13.02
C GLU A 129 8.58 -0.67 11.93
N LEU A 130 7.96 -1.46 11.05
CA LEU A 130 7.06 -1.02 9.99
C LEU A 130 5.64 -1.51 10.32
N PHE A 131 4.74 -0.56 10.51
CA PHE A 131 3.31 -0.76 10.71
C PHE A 131 2.52 -0.24 9.51
N HIS A 132 1.45 -0.94 9.17
CA HIS A 132 0.46 -0.45 8.21
C HIS A 132 -0.94 -0.91 8.61
N SER A 133 -1.95 -0.11 8.26
CA SER A 133 -3.34 -0.54 8.32
C SER A 133 -3.65 -1.57 7.21
N LEU A 134 -4.75 -2.30 7.35
CA LEU A 134 -5.22 -3.24 6.33
C LEU A 134 -5.45 -2.61 4.94
N PRO A 135 -6.10 -1.43 4.81
CA PRO A 135 -6.23 -0.75 3.52
C PRO A 135 -4.96 0.00 3.08
N TYR A 136 -3.87 -0.08 3.85
CA TYR A 136 -2.63 0.70 3.62
C TYR A 136 -2.88 2.22 3.57
N ASN A 137 -3.91 2.71 4.26
CA ASN A 137 -4.22 4.14 4.36
C ASN A 137 -3.51 4.85 5.52
N VAL A 138 -2.84 4.07 6.40
CA VAL A 138 -1.96 4.56 7.45
C VAL A 138 -0.73 3.67 7.42
N ILE A 139 0.44 4.27 7.27
CA ILE A 139 1.73 3.55 7.28
C ILE A 139 2.67 4.33 8.20
N GLU A 140 3.30 3.62 9.12
CA GLU A 140 4.23 4.17 10.09
C GLU A 140 5.50 3.33 10.11
N PHE A 141 6.67 3.95 10.05
CA PHE A 141 7.93 3.23 10.19
C PHE A 141 9.02 4.10 10.80
N ALA A 142 10.05 3.44 11.32
CA ALA A 142 11.26 4.09 11.76
C ALA A 142 12.41 3.83 10.78
N LEU A 143 13.30 4.80 10.63
CA LEU A 143 14.59 4.54 10.01
C LEU A 143 15.64 4.24 11.09
N GLU A 144 16.42 3.19 10.87
CA GLU A 144 17.44 2.64 11.75
C GLU A 144 18.82 2.61 11.06
N ASP A 145 19.89 2.53 11.85
CA ASP A 145 21.28 2.29 11.40
C ASP A 145 21.87 3.27 10.36
N PHE A 146 21.63 4.58 10.51
CA PHE A 146 22.45 5.57 9.82
C PHE A 146 23.74 5.86 10.62
N GLU A 147 24.80 5.09 10.32
CA GLU A 147 26.16 5.23 10.89
C GLU A 147 26.76 6.65 10.79
N CYS A 148 26.14 7.54 10.01
CA CYS A 148 26.56 8.94 9.84
C CYS A 148 26.22 9.86 11.02
N LEU A 149 25.58 9.38 12.09
CA LEU A 149 25.07 10.22 13.17
C LEU A 149 25.87 10.06 14.49
N PRO A 150 26.60 11.09 14.97
CA PRO A 150 27.32 11.06 16.24
C PRO A 150 26.41 11.13 17.48
N LEU A 151 25.10 11.29 17.28
CA LEU A 151 24.05 11.15 18.29
C LEU A 151 23.10 10.08 17.76
N SER A 152 22.83 9.02 18.53
CA SER A 152 21.73 8.12 18.13
C SER A 152 20.50 9.00 17.93
N SER A 153 19.91 8.96 16.74
CA SER A 153 18.72 9.74 16.42
C SER A 153 17.78 8.81 15.67
N LYS A 154 16.62 8.53 16.26
CA LYS A 154 15.58 7.75 15.58
C LYS A 154 14.79 8.71 14.69
N VAL A 155 14.56 8.34 13.44
CA VAL A 155 13.64 9.10 12.58
C VAL A 155 12.38 8.28 12.42
N THR A 156 11.22 8.85 12.71
CA THR A 156 9.92 8.20 12.54
C THR A 156 9.15 8.88 11.41
N VAL A 157 8.59 8.07 10.52
CA VAL A 157 7.75 8.47 9.40
C VAL A 157 6.34 7.98 9.65
N SER A 158 5.36 8.85 9.44
CA SER A 158 3.94 8.53 9.48
C SER A 158 3.27 9.16 8.27
N ILE A 159 2.63 8.35 7.44
CA ILE A 159 1.86 8.79 6.27
C ILE A 159 0.40 8.34 6.39
N ARG A 160 -0.50 9.18 5.88
CA ARG A 160 -1.94 8.92 5.86
C ARG A 160 -2.55 9.30 4.52
N TYR A 161 -3.54 8.52 4.12
CA TYR A 161 -4.34 8.70 2.92
C TYR A 161 -5.76 9.01 3.38
N SER A 162 -6.28 10.15 2.94
CA SER A 162 -7.62 10.60 3.34
C SER A 162 -8.72 9.93 2.52
N ASP A 163 -8.35 9.36 1.37
CA ASP A 163 -9.24 8.71 0.42
C ASP A 163 -8.65 7.36 -0.01
N LEU A 164 -9.51 6.38 -0.32
CA LEU A 164 -9.10 5.07 -0.82
C LEU A 164 -8.60 5.11 -2.27
N LEU A 165 -8.95 6.14 -3.04
CA LEU A 165 -8.49 6.35 -4.42
C LEU A 165 -7.07 6.93 -4.51
N GLN A 166 -6.52 7.41 -3.39
CA GLN A 166 -5.21 8.04 -3.39
C GLN A 166 -4.08 6.99 -3.44
N THR A 167 -3.18 7.16 -4.41
CA THR A 167 -1.92 6.40 -4.53
C THR A 167 -0.74 7.11 -3.84
N LEU A 168 -0.88 8.41 -3.58
CA LEU A 168 0.06 9.23 -2.81
C LEU A 168 -0.56 9.71 -1.48
N PRO A 169 0.21 9.79 -0.39
CA PRO A 169 -0.27 10.30 0.89
C PRO A 169 -0.82 11.72 0.80
N SER A 170 -1.94 11.98 1.49
CA SER A 170 -2.45 13.35 1.68
C SER A 170 -1.83 14.02 2.90
N GLN A 171 -1.35 13.23 3.86
CA GLN A 171 -0.64 13.73 5.04
C GLN A 171 0.63 12.93 5.25
N ALA A 172 1.70 13.63 5.57
CA ALA A 172 2.98 13.05 5.95
C ALA A 172 3.53 13.80 7.16
N ARG A 173 4.11 13.05 8.10
CA ARG A 173 4.79 13.58 9.28
C ARG A 173 6.11 12.84 9.45
N VAL A 174 7.21 13.58 9.45
CA VAL A 174 8.56 13.02 9.60
C VAL A 174 9.26 13.71 10.76
N LEU A 175 9.65 12.93 11.76
CA LEU A 175 10.20 13.44 13.02
C LEU A 175 11.56 12.82 13.30
N ALA A 176 12.54 13.66 13.56
CA ALA A 176 13.84 13.26 14.09
C ALA A 176 13.85 13.42 15.61
N TRP A 177 14.05 12.32 16.32
CA TRP A 177 14.11 12.25 17.77
C TRP A 177 15.57 12.35 18.23
N PRO A 178 15.95 13.39 18.98
CA PRO A 178 17.27 13.45 19.59
C PRO A 178 17.29 12.46 20.77
N PHE A 179 18.07 11.37 20.70
CA PHE A 179 18.36 10.64 21.92
C PHE A 179 19.37 11.46 22.72
N GLY A 180 18.96 11.85 23.94
CA GLY A 180 19.90 12.41 24.91
C GLY A 180 21.04 11.42 25.08
N SER A 181 22.27 11.92 24.98
CA SER A 181 23.45 11.15 25.38
C SER A 181 23.16 10.50 26.72
N SER A 182 23.32 9.17 26.81
CA SER A 182 23.31 8.45 28.07
C SER A 182 24.34 9.12 28.97
N LYS A 183 23.90 10.03 29.84
CA LYS A 183 24.76 10.70 30.79
C LYS A 183 25.36 9.59 31.63
N ARG A 184 26.69 9.45 31.52
CA ARG A 184 27.53 8.76 32.51
C ARG A 184 26.91 8.96 33.88
N ILE A 185 26.64 7.85 34.55
CA ILE A 185 26.20 7.78 35.94
C ILE A 185 27.13 8.68 36.77
N SER A 186 26.68 9.90 37.05
CA SER A 186 27.25 10.79 38.04
C SER A 186 26.26 10.82 39.18
N THR A 187 26.63 10.12 40.24
CA THR A 187 25.94 10.11 41.52
C THR A 187 25.91 11.52 42.10
N ARG A 188 24.79 12.24 41.96
CA ARG A 188 24.17 13.03 43.04
C ARG A 188 22.93 13.81 42.57
N SER A 189 21.83 13.50 43.27
CA SER A 189 20.73 14.36 43.72
C SER A 189 19.80 15.09 42.72
N SER A 190 18.53 15.08 43.15
CA SER A 190 17.46 16.07 42.98
C SER A 190 16.72 16.13 41.64
N SER A 191 15.52 15.52 41.66
CA SER A 191 14.25 16.04 41.15
C SER A 191 14.31 17.21 40.16
N ALA A 192 14.43 16.88 38.88
CA ALA A 192 13.91 17.69 37.80
C ALA A 192 13.12 16.75 36.89
N SER A 193 11.86 17.08 36.64
CA SER A 193 11.04 16.46 35.60
C SER A 193 11.87 16.41 34.31
N ALA A 194 12.33 15.22 33.93
CA ALA A 194 13.10 15.05 32.70
C ALA A 194 12.24 15.57 31.55
N SER A 195 12.63 16.72 30.98
CA SER A 195 11.99 17.26 29.80
C SER A 195 12.08 16.21 28.71
N GLN A 196 10.92 15.76 28.23
CA GLN A 196 10.83 14.83 27.11
C GLN A 196 11.56 15.47 25.92
N PRO A 197 12.43 14.73 25.20
CA PRO A 197 13.11 15.26 24.03
C PRO A 197 12.05 15.71 23.00
N VAL A 198 12.13 16.97 22.58
CA VAL A 198 11.24 17.52 21.56
C VAL A 198 11.74 17.06 20.19
N PRO A 199 10.90 16.39 19.38
CA PRO A 199 11.31 15.98 18.04
C PRO A 199 11.39 17.17 17.08
N PHE A 200 12.32 17.08 16.13
CA PHE A 200 12.43 18.04 15.04
C PHE A 200 11.66 17.54 13.82
N ARG A 201 10.86 18.42 13.21
CA ARG A 201 10.10 18.11 12.00
C ARG A 201 10.97 18.25 10.76
N LEU A 202 10.95 17.25 9.88
CA LEU A 202 11.69 17.25 8.62
C LEU A 202 10.75 17.61 7.45
N SER A 203 10.53 18.91 7.21
CA SER A 203 9.57 19.36 6.20
C SER A 203 9.91 18.90 4.78
N TYR A 204 11.20 18.82 4.41
CA TYR A 204 11.62 18.34 3.08
C TYR A 204 11.15 16.90 2.84
N ALA A 205 11.29 16.04 3.86
CA ALA A 205 10.90 14.64 3.82
C ALA A 205 9.38 14.47 3.73
N GLU A 206 8.62 15.33 4.41
CA GLU A 206 7.16 15.32 4.33
C GLU A 206 6.65 15.72 2.94
N GLU A 207 7.31 16.65 2.26
CA GLU A 207 6.95 17.05 0.90
C GLU A 207 7.34 15.98 -0.13
N ALA A 208 8.50 15.32 0.02
CA ALA A 208 8.87 14.19 -0.82
C ALA A 208 7.81 13.06 -0.76
N LEU A 209 7.36 12.71 0.46
CA LEU A 209 6.31 11.69 0.66
C LEU A 209 4.96 12.05 0.04
N LYS A 210 4.64 13.33 -0.16
CA LYS A 210 3.37 13.75 -0.78
C LYS A 210 3.43 13.84 -2.30
N THR A 211 4.64 13.89 -2.87
CA THR A 211 4.85 14.21 -4.29
C THR A 211 5.46 13.06 -5.08
N MET A 212 6.06 12.07 -4.42
CA MET A 212 6.71 10.92 -5.03
C MET A 212 6.14 9.61 -4.46
N CYS A 213 6.31 8.50 -5.19
CA CYS A 213 5.94 7.20 -4.64
C CYS A 213 6.85 6.84 -3.45
N LEU A 214 6.37 5.98 -2.54
CA LEU A 214 7.04 5.72 -1.27
C LEU A 214 8.51 5.25 -1.41
N PRO A 215 8.88 4.37 -2.36
CA PRO A 215 10.29 4.01 -2.59
C PRO A 215 11.17 5.17 -3.05
N GLU A 216 10.68 6.00 -3.97
CA GLU A 216 11.42 7.17 -4.46
C GLU A 216 11.56 8.22 -3.36
N ALA A 217 10.47 8.51 -2.65
CA ALA A 217 10.49 9.41 -1.51
C ALA A 217 11.46 8.94 -0.43
N TYR A 218 11.51 7.63 -0.14
CA TYR A 218 12.46 7.07 0.82
C TYR A 218 13.91 7.35 0.38
N ALA A 219 14.25 7.08 -0.88
CA ALA A 219 15.58 7.34 -1.40
C ALA A 219 15.97 8.82 -1.28
N ASP A 220 15.08 9.73 -1.66
CA ASP A 220 15.28 11.18 -1.55
C ASP A 220 15.50 11.62 -0.09
N ILE A 221 14.69 11.10 0.84
CA ILE A 221 14.80 11.40 2.27
C ILE A 221 16.17 11.04 2.81
N VAL A 222 16.64 9.82 2.54
CA VAL A 222 17.88 9.28 3.08
C VAL A 222 19.10 10.01 2.53
N LEU A 223 19.06 10.45 1.26
CA LEU A 223 20.14 11.24 0.66
C LEU A 223 20.39 12.56 1.41
N ASP A 224 19.34 13.28 1.76
CA ASP A 224 19.43 14.59 2.41
C ASP A 224 19.46 14.55 3.94
N LEU A 225 19.14 13.41 4.54
CA LEU A 225 18.99 13.24 5.99
C LEU A 225 20.24 13.65 6.78
N PRO A 226 21.47 13.25 6.43
CA PRO A 226 22.66 13.65 7.19
C PRO A 226 22.87 15.16 7.21
N HIS A 227 22.57 15.84 6.10
CA HIS A 227 22.71 17.30 5.99
C HIS A 227 21.59 18.04 6.73
N ALA A 228 20.37 17.51 6.71
CA ALA A 228 19.25 18.05 7.48
C ALA A 228 19.52 17.97 8.99
N LEU A 229 19.96 16.80 9.48
CA LEU A 229 20.23 16.60 10.91
C LEU A 229 21.41 17.45 11.40
N LYS A 230 22.51 17.56 10.64
CA LYS A 230 23.64 18.45 10.99
C LYS A 230 23.21 19.90 11.20
N ARG A 231 22.33 20.43 10.33
CA ARG A 231 21.80 21.82 10.44
C ARG A 231 20.93 22.02 11.67
N ILE A 232 20.11 21.02 12.01
CA ILE A 232 19.25 21.06 13.19
C ILE A 232 20.09 21.03 14.47
N PHE A 233 21.08 20.14 14.56
CA PHE A 233 21.91 20.05 15.77
C PHE A 233 22.87 21.22 15.93
N SER A 234 23.39 21.80 14.84
CA SER A 234 24.23 23.00 14.93
C SER A 234 23.43 24.25 15.34
N SER A 235 22.19 24.39 14.88
CA SER A 235 21.33 25.51 15.28
C SER A 235 20.87 25.41 16.74
N ALA A 236 20.57 24.20 17.23
CA ALA A 236 20.18 23.98 18.62
C ALA A 236 21.27 24.40 19.63
N THR A 237 22.55 24.19 19.29
CA THR A 237 23.67 24.59 20.17
C THR A 237 23.91 26.09 20.27
N VAL A 238 23.41 26.89 19.32
CA VAL A 238 23.59 28.36 19.33
C VAL A 238 22.52 29.06 20.15
N THR A 239 21.34 28.45 20.31
CA THR A 239 20.23 29.00 21.10
C THR A 239 20.34 28.78 22.60
N GLU A 240 21.31 27.97 23.06
CA GLU A 240 21.56 27.70 24.49
C GLU A 240 22.74 28.50 25.09
N SER A 241 23.38 29.39 24.32
CA SER A 241 24.53 30.20 24.75
C SER A 241 24.23 31.69 24.90
#